data_AF-A0A6G9W2N3-F1
#
_entry.id   AF-A0A6G9W2N3-F1
#
_cell.length_a   1.000
_cell.length_b   1.000
_cell.length_c   1.000
_cell.angle_alpha   90.00
_cell.angle_beta   90.00
_cell.angle_gamma   90.00
#
_symmetry.space_group_name_H-M   'P 1'
#
loop_
_entity.id
_entity.type
_entity.pdbx_description
1 polymer ?
#
loop_
_entity_poly.entity_id
_entity_poly.type
_entity_poly.pdbx_seq_one_letter_code
_entity_poly.pdbx_strand_id
1 'polypeptide(L)'
;NIADEIASRKEQWKKYAEASTPETEQIPYSSPLNSFQRLLILRIFHLQRVREGLHIFIEENLGPFFVKPPTLNLLNVFKDSDPLCPLIFIIMPGIDPQDEVIGVAQTLDAD
;
A
#
# COMPACT_ATOMS: atom_id res chain seq x y z
N ASN A 1 -15.57 -23.60 -10.58
CA ASN A 1 -14.76 -23.30 -11.78
C ASN A 1 -15.10 -21.88 -12.20
N ILE A 2 -14.13 -20.96 -12.31
CA ILE A 2 -14.41 -19.55 -12.58
C ILE A 2 -14.99 -19.31 -13.98
N ALA A 3 -14.60 -20.11 -14.97
CA ALA A 3 -15.11 -19.97 -16.34
C ALA A 3 -16.62 -20.21 -16.41
N ASP A 4 -17.10 -21.24 -15.72
CA ASP A 4 -18.53 -21.58 -15.65
C ASP A 4 -19.34 -20.51 -14.89
N GLU A 5 -18.75 -19.90 -13.86
CA GLU A 5 -19.35 -18.81 -13.09
C GLU A 5 -19.51 -17.53 -13.92
N ILE A 6 -18.50 -17.21 -14.74
CA ILE A 6 -18.55 -16.08 -15.67
C ILE A 6 -19.59 -16.33 -16.76
N ALA A 7 -19.65 -17.56 -17.28
CA ALA A 7 -20.58 -17.93 -18.34
C ALA A 7 -22.05 -17.91 -17.87
N SER A 8 -22.31 -18.30 -16.62
CA SER A 8 -23.66 -18.34 -16.04
C SER A 8 -24.18 -16.97 -15.58
N ARG A 9 -23.31 -16.06 -15.10
CA ARG A 9 -23.70 -14.76 -14.53
C ARG A 9 -23.11 -13.56 -15.28
N LYS A 10 -23.15 -13.59 -16.61
CA LYS A 10 -22.48 -12.63 -17.50
C LYS A 10 -22.74 -11.16 -17.16
N GLU A 11 -23.97 -10.77 -16.84
CA GLU A 11 -24.31 -9.38 -16.54
C GLU A 11 -23.62 -8.86 -15.27
N GLN A 12 -23.54 -9.70 -14.23
CA GLN A 12 -22.88 -9.35 -12.97
C GLN A 12 -21.36 -9.22 -13.17
N TRP A 13 -20.76 -10.16 -13.90
CA TRP A 13 -19.34 -10.11 -14.25
C TRP A 13 -19.00 -8.95 -15.18
N LYS A 14 -19.90 -8.59 -16.11
CA LYS A 14 -19.75 -7.40 -16.93
C LYS A 14 -19.78 -6.12 -16.09
N LYS A 15 -20.74 -6.00 -15.17
CA LYS A 15 -20.79 -4.88 -14.22
C LYS A 15 -19.52 -4.79 -13.37
N TYR A 16 -19.02 -5.94 -12.89
CA TYR A 16 -17.74 -5.97 -12.15
C TYR A 16 -16.56 -5.54 -13.02
N ALA A 17 -16.50 -5.98 -14.28
CA ALA A 17 -15.44 -5.61 -15.23
C ALA A 17 -15.48 -4.11 -15.62
N GLU A 18 -16.65 -3.47 -15.56
CA GLU A 18 -16.83 -2.04 -15.84
C GLU A 18 -16.72 -1.15 -14.58
N ALA A 19 -16.50 -1.74 -13.41
CA ALA A 19 -16.41 -0.99 -12.15
C ALA A 19 -15.16 -0.11 -12.09
N SER A 20 -15.30 1.09 -11.51
CA SER A 20 -14.20 2.04 -11.31
C SER A 20 -13.32 1.72 -10.09
N THR A 21 -13.90 1.12 -9.05
CA THR A 21 -13.23 0.74 -7.80
C THR A 21 -13.41 -0.76 -7.46
N PRO A 22 -13.06 -1.66 -8.40
CA PRO A 22 -13.33 -3.10 -8.33
C PRO A 22 -12.69 -3.83 -7.15
N GLU A 23 -11.64 -3.28 -6.57
CA GLU A 23 -10.97 -3.83 -5.37
C GLU A 23 -11.82 -3.73 -4.10
N THR A 24 -12.78 -2.81 -4.08
CA THR A 24 -13.75 -2.62 -2.98
C THR A 24 -15.13 -3.23 -3.26
N GLU A 25 -15.38 -3.60 -4.51
CA GLU A 25 -16.65 -4.16 -4.96
C GLU A 25 -16.80 -5.62 -4.59
N GLN A 26 -18.05 -6.07 -4.42
CA GLN A 26 -18.34 -7.48 -4.21
C GLN A 26 -18.11 -8.25 -5.51
N ILE A 27 -17.17 -9.20 -5.48
CA ILE A 27 -16.92 -10.09 -6.62
C ILE A 27 -18.14 -10.99 -6.83
N PRO A 28 -18.69 -11.08 -8.05
CA PRO A 28 -19.87 -11.89 -8.36
C PRO A 28 -19.52 -13.39 -8.45
N TYR A 29 -18.90 -13.93 -7.40
CA TYR A 29 -18.59 -15.35 -7.22
C TYR A 29 -19.64 -15.99 -6.29
N SER A 30 -19.87 -17.30 -6.41
CA SER A 30 -21.02 -17.99 -5.76
C SER A 30 -20.69 -18.41 -4.33
N SER A 31 -19.44 -18.75 -4.08
CA SER A 31 -18.92 -19.10 -2.77
C SER A 31 -18.11 -17.95 -2.17
N PRO A 32 -17.89 -17.96 -0.84
CA PRO A 32 -16.90 -17.09 -0.22
C PRO A 32 -15.52 -17.30 -0.87
N LEU A 33 -14.81 -16.20 -1.06
CA LEU A 33 -13.44 -16.17 -1.55
C LEU A 33 -12.53 -15.71 -0.41
N ASN A 34 -11.37 -16.34 -0.26
CA ASN A 34 -10.35 -15.81 0.66
C ASN A 34 -9.69 -14.54 0.06
N SER A 35 -8.98 -13.80 0.91
CA SER A 35 -8.33 -12.53 0.53
C SER A 35 -7.38 -12.68 -0.67
N PHE A 36 -6.61 -13.78 -0.73
CA PHE A 36 -5.72 -14.06 -1.85
C PHE A 36 -6.46 -14.36 -3.15
N GLN A 37 -7.53 -15.16 -3.11
CA GLN A 37 -8.37 -15.48 -4.26
C GLN A 37 -9.07 -14.24 -4.82
N ARG A 38 -9.53 -13.33 -3.95
CA ARG A 38 -10.08 -12.03 -4.35
C ARG A 38 -9.05 -11.22 -5.14
N LEU A 39 -7.80 -11.16 -4.67
CA LEU A 39 -6.70 -10.48 -5.35
C LEU A 39 -6.39 -11.09 -6.72
N LEU A 40 -6.41 -12.43 -6.83
CA LEU A 40 -6.20 -13.10 -8.12
C LEU A 40 -7.30 -12.77 -9.14
N ILE A 41 -8.55 -12.72 -8.71
CA ILE A 41 -9.67 -12.34 -9.59
C ILE A 41 -9.55 -10.87 -10.01
N LEU A 42 -9.24 -9.98 -9.07
CA LEU A 42 -8.98 -8.58 -9.39
C LEU A 42 -7.88 -8.44 -10.45
N ARG A 43 -6.79 -9.22 -10.34
CA ARG A 43 -5.69 -9.21 -11.33
C ARG A 43 -6.14 -9.64 -12.73
N ILE A 44 -7.11 -10.54 -12.84
CA ILE A 44 -7.63 -11.02 -14.13
C ILE A 44 -8.47 -9.93 -14.82
N PHE A 45 -9.34 -9.26 -14.07
CA PHE A 45 -10.29 -8.29 -14.64
C PHE A 45 -9.77 -6.84 -14.67
N HIS A 46 -8.89 -6.49 -13.72
CA HIS A 46 -8.50 -5.11 -13.42
C HIS A 46 -7.02 -5.03 -13.04
N LEU A 47 -6.14 -5.35 -13.99
CA LEU A 47 -4.68 -5.35 -13.76
C LEU A 47 -4.16 -4.02 -13.20
N GLN A 48 -4.75 -2.90 -13.62
CA GLN A 48 -4.41 -1.55 -13.18
C GLN A 48 -4.74 -1.24 -11.72
N ARG A 49 -5.69 -1.98 -11.11
CA ARG A 49 -6.12 -1.81 -9.70
C ARG A 49 -5.47 -2.81 -8.75
N VAL A 50 -4.55 -3.63 -9.24
CA VAL A 50 -3.89 -4.68 -8.44
C VAL A 50 -3.08 -4.08 -7.30
N ARG A 51 -2.52 -2.87 -7.46
CA ARG A 51 -1.80 -2.18 -6.38
C ARG A 51 -2.74 -1.94 -5.19
N GLU A 52 -3.90 -1.39 -5.45
CA GLU A 52 -4.92 -1.07 -4.44
C GLU A 52 -5.48 -2.35 -3.81
N GLY A 53 -5.72 -3.39 -4.60
CA GLY A 53 -6.09 -4.71 -4.07
C GLY A 53 -4.99 -5.34 -3.21
N LEU A 54 -3.71 -5.12 -3.54
CA LEU A 54 -2.58 -5.59 -2.76
C LEU A 54 -2.48 -4.85 -1.42
N HIS A 55 -2.75 -3.54 -1.40
CA HIS A 55 -2.86 -2.77 -0.15
C HIS A 55 -3.93 -3.38 0.76
N ILE A 56 -5.14 -3.65 0.23
CA ILE A 56 -6.21 -4.28 1.01
C ILE A 56 -5.79 -5.66 1.53
N PHE A 57 -5.18 -6.48 0.66
CA PHE A 57 -4.70 -7.81 1.05
C PHE A 57 -3.65 -7.74 2.17
N ILE A 58 -2.66 -6.87 2.07
CA ILE A 58 -1.62 -6.72 3.10
C ILE A 58 -2.22 -6.18 4.39
N GLU A 59 -3.12 -5.20 4.32
CA GLU A 59 -3.79 -4.65 5.49
C GLU A 59 -4.65 -5.69 6.22
N GLU A 60 -5.41 -6.52 5.49
CA GLU A 60 -6.23 -7.60 6.06
C GLU A 60 -5.38 -8.69 6.75
N ASN A 61 -4.17 -8.99 6.26
CA ASN A 61 -3.36 -10.11 6.74
C ASN A 61 -2.22 -9.72 7.71
N LEU A 62 -1.57 -8.58 7.48
CA LEU A 62 -0.42 -8.10 8.25
C LEU A 62 -0.75 -6.84 9.07
N GLY A 63 -1.83 -6.14 8.74
CA GLY A 63 -2.28 -4.94 9.42
C GLY A 63 -1.89 -3.64 8.70
N PRO A 64 -2.52 -2.51 9.09
CA PRO A 64 -2.40 -1.23 8.41
C PRO A 64 -0.99 -0.63 8.44
N PHE A 65 -0.15 -1.06 9.39
CA PHE A 65 1.24 -0.62 9.52
C PHE A 65 2.09 -0.96 8.28
N PHE A 66 1.77 -2.06 7.59
CA PHE A 66 2.55 -2.54 6.45
C PHE A 66 2.19 -1.91 5.10
N VAL A 67 1.15 -1.07 5.07
CA VAL A 67 0.68 -0.38 3.86
C VAL A 67 0.70 1.14 3.96
N LYS A 68 0.80 1.67 5.19
CA LYS A 68 0.93 3.10 5.44
C LYS A 68 2.41 3.46 5.51
N PRO A 69 2.87 4.48 4.77
CA PRO A 69 4.24 4.93 4.90
C PRO A 69 4.48 5.42 6.35
N PRO A 70 5.61 5.04 6.98
CA PRO A 70 5.93 5.52 8.31
C PRO A 70 6.14 7.03 8.27
N THR A 71 5.75 7.71 9.35
CA THR A 71 6.11 9.12 9.52
C THR A 71 7.60 9.22 9.75
N LEU A 72 8.32 9.97 8.91
CA LEU A 72 9.72 10.25 9.14
C LEU A 72 9.87 11.10 10.40
N ASN A 73 10.66 10.62 11.35
CA ASN A 73 11.07 11.39 12.53
C ASN A 73 12.59 11.38 12.59
N LEU A 74 13.20 12.47 12.12
CA LEU A 74 14.65 12.56 11.98
C LEU A 74 15.38 12.46 13.33
N LEU A 75 14.79 12.94 14.41
CA LEU A 75 15.36 12.83 15.76
C LEU A 75 15.47 11.36 16.19
N ASN A 76 14.44 10.55 15.96
CA ASN A 76 14.47 9.13 16.28
C ASN A 76 15.50 8.40 15.41
N VAL A 77 15.52 8.70 14.10
CA VAL A 77 16.52 8.12 13.18
C VAL A 77 17.94 8.45 13.61
N PHE A 78 18.19 9.69 14.05
CA PHE A 78 19.50 10.10 14.55
C PHE A 78 19.88 9.38 15.85
N LYS A 79 18.94 9.24 16.80
CA LYS A 79 19.18 8.50 18.05
C LYS A 79 19.51 7.02 17.82
N ASP A 80 18.91 6.42 16.78
CA ASP A 80 19.17 5.04 16.39
C ASP A 80 20.38 4.89 15.45
N SER A 81 21.03 6.01 15.07
CA SER A 81 22.19 6.02 14.16
C SER A 81 23.52 5.85 14.92
N ASP A 82 24.56 5.50 14.18
CA ASP A 82 25.93 5.35 14.70
C ASP A 82 26.84 6.43 14.09
N PRO A 83 27.74 7.07 14.86
CA PRO A 83 28.66 8.10 14.34
C PRO A 83 29.57 7.62 13.19
N LEU A 84 29.80 6.31 13.06
CA LEU A 84 30.59 5.70 11.99
C LEU A 84 29.72 5.30 10.79
N CYS A 85 28.40 5.40 10.89
CA CYS A 85 27.42 5.09 9.85
C CYS A 85 26.79 6.37 9.29
N PRO A 86 27.14 6.80 8.06
CA PRO A 86 26.59 8.03 7.50
C PRO A 86 25.09 7.92 7.21
N LEU A 87 24.34 8.98 7.52
CA LEU A 87 22.94 9.12 7.15
C LEU A 87 22.80 9.63 5.70
N ILE A 88 22.01 8.92 4.90
CA ILE A 88 21.78 9.24 3.48
C ILE A 88 20.34 9.72 3.31
N PHE A 89 20.18 10.92 2.76
CA PHE A 89 18.88 11.52 2.45
C PHE A 89 18.55 11.33 0.97
N ILE A 90 17.41 10.69 0.68
CA ILE A 90 16.90 10.54 -0.68
C ILE A 90 15.79 11.58 -0.87
N ILE A 91 16.06 12.60 -1.68
CA ILE A 91 15.16 13.73 -1.88
C ILE A 91 14.58 13.77 -3.28
N MET A 92 13.36 14.28 -3.37
CA MET A 92 12.77 14.68 -4.65
C MET A 92 13.21 16.11 -4.98
N PRO A 93 13.24 16.49 -6.27
CA PRO A 93 13.53 17.86 -6.66
C PRO A 93 12.60 18.85 -5.94
N GLY A 94 13.17 19.91 -5.35
CA GLY A 94 12.43 20.94 -4.63
C GLY A 94 12.15 20.65 -3.16
N ILE A 95 12.60 19.51 -2.63
CA ILE A 95 12.57 19.21 -1.18
C ILE A 95 14.00 19.33 -0.65
N ASP A 96 14.21 20.19 0.35
CA ASP A 96 15.49 20.38 1.04
C ASP A 96 15.35 19.96 2.51
N PRO A 97 16.10 18.95 2.99
CA PRO A 97 16.03 18.47 4.36
C PRO A 97 16.83 19.34 5.34
N GLN A 98 17.50 20.40 4.86
CA GLN A 98 18.43 21.20 5.66
C GLN A 98 17.78 21.75 6.95
N ASP A 99 16.57 22.29 6.88
CA ASP A 99 15.89 22.88 8.05
C ASP A 99 15.59 21.81 9.12
N GLU A 100 15.17 20.61 8.72
CA GLU A 100 14.93 19.49 9.63
C GLU A 100 16.23 19.02 10.31
N VAL A 101 17.32 18.95 9.55
CA VAL A 101 18.65 18.58 10.07
C VAL A 101 19.15 19.61 11.08
N ILE A 102 19.04 20.91 10.77
CA ILE A 102 19.43 21.99 11.69
C ILE A 102 18.58 21.95 12.95
N GLY A 103 17.26 21.72 12.82
CA GLY A 103 16.37 21.62 13.97
C GLY A 103 16.74 20.48 14.93
N VAL A 104 17.13 19.32 14.40
CA VAL A 104 17.62 18.20 15.23
C VAL A 104 18.94 18.57 15.91
N ALA A 105 19.89 19.17 15.19
CA ALA A 105 21.17 19.59 15.77
C ALA A 105 20.99 20.58 16.92
N GLN A 106 20.16 21.61 16.75
CA GLN A 106 19.88 22.60 17.79
C GLN A 106 19.20 21.99 19.02
N THR A 107 18.33 20.99 18.82
CA THR A 107 17.66 20.28 19.92
C THR A 107 18.68 19.50 20.75
N LEU A 108 19.68 18.89 20.11
CA LEU A 108 20.72 18.12 20.78
C LEU A 108 21.76 18.98 21.49
N ASP A 109 22.04 20.19 20.98
CA ASP A 109 22.95 21.15 21.63
C ASP A 109 22.35 21.78 22.91
N ALA A 110 21.02 21.68 23.08
CA ALA A 110 20.29 22.25 24.22
C ALA A 110 20.14 21.29 25.41
N ASP A 111 20.46 20.00 25.22
CA ASP A 111 20.47 18.93 26.24
C ASP A 111 21.90 18.72 26.79
#